data_AF-A0A2K9YRY6-F1
#
_entry.id   AF-A0A2K9YRY6-F1
#
_cell.length_a   1.000
_cell.length_b   1.000
_cell.length_c   1.000
_cell.angle_alpha   90.00
_cell.angle_beta   90.00
_cell.angle_gamma   90.00
#
_symmetry.space_group_name_H-M   'P 1'
#
loop_
_entity.id
_entity.type
_entity.pdbx_description
1 polymer ?
#
loop_
_entity_poly.entity_id
_entity_poly.type
_entity_poly.pdbx_seq_one_letter_code
_entity_poly.pdbx_strand_id
1 'polypeptide(L)'
;MFMKGFCDRKGNPQSLGWLTTYEPHIIVERFNSVITGLCEYYTDFISYPSALNRWVYILRWSAIKTLAHKFHKKIRKILRQFTSPEGKFCVPYFIQAKQKDGRPMTLRKVWTLLSQKDAIGKSRKGAHIPISQKLKAISKGEFVFTVSKGISSPHHGSRIFR
;
A
#
# COMPACT_ATOMS: atom_id res chain seq x y z
N MET A 1 11.80 -6.36 -20.25
CA MET A 1 12.13 -5.40 -19.17
C MET A 1 12.65 -6.17 -17.95
N PHE A 2 13.97 -6.26 -17.78
CA PHE A 2 14.56 -6.80 -16.55
C PHE A 2 14.55 -5.66 -15.53
N MET A 3 13.52 -5.58 -14.69
CA MET A 3 13.45 -4.57 -13.63
C MET A 3 14.55 -4.91 -12.61
N LYS A 4 15.68 -4.20 -12.69
CA LYS A 4 16.93 -4.51 -12.00
C LYS A 4 16.68 -4.71 -10.49
N GLY A 5 16.85 -5.95 -10.03
CA GLY A 5 16.71 -6.34 -8.62
C GLY A 5 15.31 -6.75 -8.14
N PHE A 6 14.25 -6.58 -8.95
CA PHE A 6 12.90 -7.02 -8.59
C PHE A 6 12.62 -8.48 -8.98
N CYS A 7 13.34 -8.99 -9.97
CA CYS A 7 13.23 -10.36 -10.43
C CYS A 7 14.57 -11.02 -10.74
N ASP A 8 14.59 -12.34 -10.60
CA ASP A 8 15.70 -13.19 -11.00
C ASP A 8 15.78 -13.29 -12.53
N ARG A 9 16.90 -13.82 -13.06
CA ARG A 9 17.08 -14.12 -14.49
C ARG A 9 15.97 -15.02 -15.07
N LYS A 10 15.32 -15.83 -14.22
CA LYS A 10 14.21 -16.72 -14.57
C LYS A 10 12.83 -16.03 -14.57
N GLY A 11 12.75 -14.72 -14.27
CA GLY A 11 11.48 -13.99 -14.19
C GLY A 11 10.66 -14.26 -12.93
N ASN A 12 11.33 -14.73 -11.86
CA ASN A 12 10.74 -14.93 -10.53
C ASN A 12 10.92 -13.70 -9.66
N PRO A 13 9.96 -13.35 -8.78
CA PRO A 13 10.08 -12.19 -7.90
C PRO A 13 11.18 -12.39 -6.86
N GLN A 14 12.01 -11.38 -6.63
CA GLN A 14 13.12 -11.38 -5.68
C GLN A 14 12.90 -10.35 -4.57
N SER A 15 13.42 -10.58 -3.37
CA SER A 15 13.41 -9.57 -2.29
C SER A 15 14.51 -8.52 -2.50
N LEU A 16 14.20 -7.26 -2.24
CA LEU A 16 15.16 -6.16 -2.27
C LEU A 16 15.80 -5.99 -0.89
N GLY A 17 16.97 -6.60 -0.67
CA GLY A 17 17.67 -6.57 0.63
C GLY A 17 17.97 -5.14 1.12
N TRP A 18 18.35 -4.24 0.23
CA TRP A 18 18.61 -2.83 0.58
C TRP A 18 17.37 -2.06 1.05
N LEU A 19 16.16 -2.57 0.77
CA LEU A 19 14.92 -1.92 1.16
C LEU A 19 14.43 -2.35 2.54
N THR A 20 15.01 -3.40 3.15
CA THR A 20 14.54 -3.93 4.44
C THR A 20 14.82 -3.02 5.62
N THR A 21 15.77 -2.10 5.48
CA THR A 21 16.09 -1.08 6.50
C THR A 21 14.93 -0.09 6.69
N TYR A 22 14.15 0.19 5.66
CA TYR A 22 13.04 1.14 5.72
C TYR A 22 11.81 0.60 6.45
N GLU A 23 10.99 1.48 7.00
CA GLU A 23 9.71 1.11 7.62
C GLU A 23 8.78 0.36 6.65
N PRO A 24 7.96 -0.60 7.13
CA PRO A 24 7.12 -1.46 6.28
C PRO A 24 6.19 -0.69 5.35
N HIS A 25 5.70 0.46 5.80
CA HIS A 25 4.83 1.29 4.99
C HIS A 25 5.56 2.03 3.87
N ILE A 26 6.77 2.52 4.12
CA ILE A 26 7.63 3.16 3.12
C ILE A 26 8.02 2.16 2.05
N ILE A 27 8.27 0.91 2.43
CA ILE A 27 8.50 -0.19 1.48
C ILE A 27 7.31 -0.30 0.52
N VAL A 28 6.08 -0.44 1.05
CA VAL A 28 4.87 -0.56 0.24
C VAL A 28 4.66 0.68 -0.64
N GLU A 29 4.90 1.88 -0.12
CA GLU A 29 4.78 3.13 -0.86
C GLU A 29 5.74 3.18 -2.07
N ARG A 30 7.02 2.82 -1.88
CA ARG A 30 8.00 2.77 -2.97
C ARG A 30 7.59 1.78 -4.06
N PHE A 31 7.14 0.58 -3.68
CA PHE A 31 6.63 -0.40 -4.64
C PHE A 31 5.38 0.10 -5.37
N ASN A 32 4.46 0.78 -4.67
CA ASN A 32 3.28 1.36 -5.27
C ASN A 32 3.62 2.44 -6.29
N SER A 33 4.59 3.33 -6.02
CA SER A 33 5.03 4.34 -6.99
C SER A 33 5.57 3.71 -8.27
N VAL A 34 6.32 2.62 -8.16
CA VAL A 34 6.82 1.86 -9.33
C VAL A 34 5.67 1.20 -10.10
N ILE A 35 4.72 0.57 -9.41
CA ILE A 35 3.53 -0.04 -10.04
C ILE A 35 2.71 1.04 -10.77
N THR A 36 2.48 2.18 -10.13
CA THR A 36 1.74 3.29 -10.73
C THR A 36 2.45 3.83 -11.97
N GLY A 37 3.74 4.14 -11.89
CA GLY A 37 4.49 4.63 -13.05
C GLY A 37 4.55 3.61 -14.19
N LEU A 38 4.68 2.32 -13.87
CA LEU A 38 4.64 1.24 -14.86
C LEU A 38 3.26 1.14 -15.53
N CYS A 39 2.17 1.21 -14.77
CA CYS A 39 0.83 1.21 -15.35
C CYS A 39 0.61 2.46 -16.20
N GLU A 40 0.92 3.65 -15.71
CA GLU A 40 0.73 4.91 -16.43
C GLU A 40 1.49 4.93 -17.75
N TYR A 41 2.77 4.52 -17.72
CA TYR A 41 3.60 4.55 -18.92
C TYR A 41 3.17 3.52 -19.97
N TYR A 42 2.74 2.32 -19.57
CA TYR A 42 2.51 1.22 -20.50
C TYR A 42 1.04 0.95 -20.84
N THR A 43 0.07 1.55 -20.13
CA THR A 43 -1.36 1.25 -20.33
C THR A 43 -1.80 1.56 -21.76
N ASP A 44 -1.35 2.66 -22.35
CA ASP A 44 -1.79 3.08 -23.69
C ASP A 44 -0.99 2.41 -24.83
N PHE A 45 0.21 1.89 -24.52
CA PHE A 45 1.10 1.31 -25.52
C PHE A 45 0.97 -0.22 -25.65
N ILE A 46 0.43 -0.88 -24.63
CA ILE A 46 0.32 -2.34 -24.60
C ILE A 46 -1.05 -2.79 -25.11
N SER A 47 -1.08 -3.48 -26.24
CA SER A 47 -2.30 -4.10 -26.78
C SER A 47 -2.80 -5.29 -25.93
N TYR A 48 -1.91 -5.97 -25.19
CA TYR A 48 -2.24 -7.16 -24.41
C TYR A 48 -2.09 -6.94 -22.89
N PRO A 49 -3.18 -6.77 -22.13
CA PRO A 49 -3.12 -6.38 -20.72
C PRO A 49 -2.52 -7.46 -19.81
N SER A 50 -2.37 -8.71 -20.27
CA SER A 50 -1.79 -9.78 -19.46
C SER A 50 -0.28 -9.60 -19.21
N ALA A 51 0.44 -8.96 -20.14
CA ALA A 51 1.86 -8.67 -19.98
C ALA A 51 2.08 -7.70 -18.82
N LEU A 52 1.23 -6.67 -18.72
CA LEU A 52 1.21 -5.72 -17.61
C LEU A 52 0.86 -6.44 -16.29
N ASN A 53 -0.12 -7.36 -16.31
CA ASN A 53 -0.52 -8.12 -15.13
C ASN A 53 0.66 -8.95 -14.58
N ARG A 54 1.46 -9.55 -15.48
CA ARG A 54 2.64 -10.31 -15.08
C ARG A 54 3.69 -9.43 -14.40
N TRP A 55 3.92 -8.21 -14.88
CA TRP A 55 4.88 -7.29 -14.27
C TRP A 55 4.40 -6.81 -12.90
N VAL A 56 3.13 -6.42 -12.79
CA VAL A 56 2.52 -6.03 -11.51
C VAL A 56 2.55 -7.19 -10.51
N TYR A 57 2.32 -8.42 -10.96
CA TYR A 57 2.46 -9.62 -10.13
C TYR A 57 3.89 -9.74 -9.55
N ILE A 58 4.91 -9.61 -10.40
CA ILE A 58 6.31 -9.70 -9.96
C ILE A 58 6.61 -8.64 -8.90
N LEU A 59 6.19 -7.39 -9.12
CA LEU A 59 6.39 -6.29 -8.18
C LEU A 59 5.70 -6.54 -6.84
N ARG A 60 4.45 -7.02 -6.86
CA ARG A 60 3.71 -7.29 -5.61
C ARG A 60 4.35 -8.41 -4.80
N TRP A 61 4.76 -9.49 -5.44
CA TRP A 61 5.43 -10.58 -4.73
C TRP A 61 6.83 -10.22 -4.28
N SER A 62 7.56 -9.40 -5.03
CA SER A 62 8.84 -8.83 -4.62
C SER A 62 8.67 -7.98 -3.34
N ALA A 63 7.61 -7.16 -3.26
CA ALA A 63 7.29 -6.38 -2.06
C ALA A 63 7.02 -7.28 -0.84
N ILE A 64 6.19 -8.31 -1.01
CA ILE A 64 5.86 -9.25 0.06
C ILE A 64 7.10 -10.03 0.53
N LYS A 65 7.95 -10.48 -0.40
CA LYS A 65 9.23 -11.14 -0.09
C LYS A 65 10.17 -10.22 0.68
N THR A 66 10.21 -8.95 0.31
CA THR A 66 11.02 -7.93 1.01
C THR A 66 10.53 -7.72 2.44
N LEU A 67 9.23 -7.66 2.67
CA LEU A 67 8.65 -7.59 4.02
C LEU A 67 8.91 -8.88 4.82
N ALA A 68 8.82 -10.03 4.18
CA ALA A 68 9.15 -11.32 4.79
C ALA A 68 10.61 -11.37 5.25
N HIS A 69 11.53 -10.85 4.44
CA HIS A 69 12.94 -10.71 4.79
C HIS A 69 13.14 -9.76 5.97
N LYS A 70 12.50 -8.57 5.95
CA LYS A 70 12.58 -7.57 7.04
C LYS A 70 12.14 -8.14 8.39
N PHE A 71 11.03 -8.89 8.42
CA PHE A 71 10.49 -9.44 9.66
C PHE A 71 11.04 -10.83 10.02
N HIS A 72 11.96 -11.39 9.23
CA HIS A 72 12.45 -12.77 9.35
C HIS A 72 11.31 -13.81 9.48
N LYS A 73 10.26 -13.63 8.69
CA LYS A 73 9.03 -14.47 8.72
C LYS A 73 8.81 -15.16 7.38
N LYS A 74 8.19 -16.34 7.43
CA LYS A 74 7.68 -17.00 6.21
C LYS A 74 6.64 -16.12 5.53
N ILE A 75 6.64 -16.09 4.20
CA ILE A 75 5.69 -15.31 3.37
C ILE A 75 4.23 -15.57 3.78
N ARG A 76 3.86 -16.83 4.05
CA ARG A 76 2.52 -17.19 4.51
C ARG A 76 2.11 -16.50 5.82
N LYS A 77 3.06 -16.30 6.76
CA LYS A 77 2.79 -15.57 8.01
C LYS A 77 2.56 -14.09 7.74
N ILE A 78 3.35 -13.50 6.85
CA ILE A 78 3.19 -12.09 6.42
C ILE A 78 1.83 -11.88 5.74
N LEU A 79 1.45 -12.75 4.82
CA LEU A 79 0.13 -12.68 4.18
C LEU A 79 -1.00 -12.76 5.20
N ARG A 80 -0.94 -13.67 6.17
CA ARG A 80 -1.95 -13.77 7.24
C ARG A 80 -2.01 -12.52 8.12
N GLN A 81 -0.88 -11.88 8.38
CA GLN A 81 -0.79 -10.73 9.27
C GLN A 81 -1.26 -9.42 8.61
N PHE A 82 -1.00 -9.25 7.32
CA PHE A 82 -1.19 -7.99 6.60
C PHE A 82 -2.30 -8.04 5.55
N THR A 83 -2.97 -9.18 5.35
CA THR A 83 -4.12 -9.23 4.43
C THR A 83 -5.40 -8.80 5.15
N SER A 84 -6.08 -7.81 4.58
CA SER A 84 -7.41 -7.36 5.00
C SER A 84 -8.47 -8.47 4.79
N PRO A 85 -9.60 -8.47 5.51
CA PRO A 85 -10.74 -9.36 5.21
C PRO A 85 -11.19 -9.34 3.74
N GLU A 86 -10.98 -8.22 3.04
CA GLU A 86 -11.25 -8.07 1.60
C GLU A 86 -10.23 -8.77 0.68
N GLY A 87 -9.23 -9.46 1.23
CA GLY A 87 -8.17 -10.12 0.46
C GLY A 87 -7.08 -9.18 -0.07
N LYS A 88 -7.09 -7.90 0.31
CA LYS A 88 -6.08 -6.91 -0.09
C LYS A 88 -4.92 -6.89 0.90
N PHE A 89 -3.69 -6.88 0.38
CA PHE A 89 -2.50 -6.72 1.21
C PHE A 89 -2.37 -5.26 1.68
N CYS A 90 -2.30 -5.05 2.99
CA CYS A 90 -2.32 -3.75 3.62
C CYS A 90 -1.39 -3.67 4.84
N VAL A 91 -0.63 -2.57 4.94
CA VAL A 91 0.29 -2.32 6.04
C VAL A 91 -0.23 -1.14 6.85
N PRO A 92 -0.66 -1.35 8.12
CA PRO A 92 -1.08 -0.28 8.99
C PRO A 92 0.13 0.46 9.58
N TYR A 93 -0.06 1.73 9.87
CA TYR A 93 0.87 2.58 10.59
C TYR A 93 0.10 3.55 11.48
N PHE A 94 0.64 3.73 12.67
CA PHE A 94 0.04 4.57 13.69
C PHE A 94 0.83 5.87 13.76
N ILE A 95 0.13 6.98 13.56
CA ILE A 95 0.67 8.33 13.64
C ILE A 95 0.18 8.92 14.95
N GLN A 96 1.09 9.42 15.77
CA GLN A 96 0.71 10.22 16.93
C GLN A 96 0.48 11.66 16.46
N ALA A 97 -0.73 12.16 16.66
CA ALA A 97 -1.15 13.51 16.33
C ALA A 97 -1.69 14.19 17.60
N LYS A 98 -1.79 15.51 17.56
CA LYS A 98 -2.48 16.28 18.59
C LYS A 98 -3.79 16.82 18.01
N GLN A 99 -4.88 16.68 18.75
CA GLN A 99 -6.13 17.35 18.41
C GLN A 99 -5.99 18.85 18.62
N LYS A 100 -6.90 19.64 18.04
CA LYS A 100 -6.96 21.09 18.27
C LYS A 100 -7.09 21.43 19.75
N ASP A 101 -7.70 20.54 20.52
CA ASP A 101 -7.90 20.65 21.96
C ASP A 101 -6.67 20.21 22.80
N GLY A 102 -5.52 19.97 22.17
CA GLY A 102 -4.27 19.58 22.83
C GLY A 102 -4.18 18.11 23.26
N ARG A 103 -5.28 17.34 23.17
CA ARG A 103 -5.31 15.91 23.52
C ARG A 103 -4.49 15.07 22.52
N PRO A 104 -3.69 14.10 22.99
CA PRO A 104 -2.99 13.18 22.09
C PRO A 104 -4.01 12.25 21.41
N MET A 105 -3.88 12.08 20.10
CA MET A 105 -4.71 11.21 19.28
C MET A 105 -3.83 10.33 18.41
N THR A 106 -4.13 9.03 18.37
CA THR A 106 -3.46 8.11 17.46
C THR A 106 -4.30 7.93 16.19
N LEU A 107 -3.74 8.33 15.05
CA LEU A 107 -4.33 8.14 13.74
C LEU A 107 -3.82 6.83 13.12
N ARG A 108 -4.72 6.00 12.61
CA ARG A 108 -4.37 4.79 11.86
C ARG A 108 -4.39 5.09 10.37
N LYS A 109 -3.22 5.08 9.73
CA LYS A 109 -3.07 5.13 8.28
C LYS A 109 -2.80 3.73 7.75
N VAL A 110 -3.47 3.34 6.67
CA VAL A 110 -3.32 2.01 6.07
C VAL A 110 -2.82 2.16 4.64
N TRP A 111 -1.68 1.55 4.33
CA TRP A 111 -1.14 1.50 2.97
C TRP A 111 -1.51 0.18 2.31
N THR A 112 -2.30 0.25 1.25
CA THR A 112 -2.67 -0.92 0.44
C THR A 112 -1.67 -1.10 -0.71
N LEU A 113 -1.25 -2.34 -0.95
CA LEU A 113 -0.42 -2.67 -2.10
C LEU A 113 -1.32 -2.72 -3.34
N LEU A 114 -1.03 -1.88 -4.35
CA LEU A 114 -1.91 -1.66 -5.49
C LEU A 114 -2.02 -2.88 -6.42
N SER A 115 -3.24 -3.16 -6.88
CA SER A 115 -3.49 -4.05 -8.02
C SER A 115 -3.40 -3.28 -9.33
N GLN A 116 -3.24 -3.99 -10.46
CA GLN A 116 -3.27 -3.35 -11.79
C GLN A 116 -4.56 -2.55 -11.98
N LYS A 117 -5.71 -3.15 -11.63
CA LYS A 117 -7.02 -2.47 -11.70
C LYS A 117 -7.05 -1.21 -10.81
N ASP A 118 -6.48 -1.30 -9.62
CA ASP A 118 -6.43 -0.18 -8.66
C ASP A 118 -5.49 0.93 -9.15
N ALA A 119 -4.35 0.58 -9.75
CA ALA A 119 -3.35 1.50 -10.27
C ALA A 119 -3.89 2.29 -11.48
N ILE A 120 -4.51 1.60 -12.45
CA ILE A 120 -5.16 2.24 -13.60
C ILE A 120 -6.32 3.13 -13.13
N GLY A 121 -7.14 2.65 -12.19
CA GLY A 121 -8.23 3.43 -11.61
C GLY A 121 -7.76 4.68 -10.84
N LYS A 122 -6.58 4.62 -10.20
CA LYS A 122 -5.98 5.75 -9.48
C LYS A 122 -5.45 6.82 -10.45
N SER A 123 -4.82 6.42 -11.55
CA SER A 123 -4.34 7.34 -12.59
C SER A 123 -5.48 8.15 -13.21
N ARG A 124 -6.59 7.47 -13.58
CA ARG A 124 -7.78 8.13 -14.16
C ARG A 124 -8.47 9.13 -13.22
N LYS A 125 -8.41 8.91 -11.90
CA LYS A 125 -8.95 9.84 -10.89
C LYS A 125 -8.00 11.00 -10.55
N GLY A 126 -6.73 10.89 -10.93
CA GLY A 126 -5.74 11.96 -10.81
C GLY A 126 -5.81 12.99 -11.95
N ALA A 127 -6.45 12.65 -13.06
CA ALA A 127 -6.74 13.57 -14.16
C ALA A 127 -7.91 14.50 -13.78
N HIS A 128 -7.57 15.72 -13.38
CA HIS A 128 -8.45 16.89 -13.25
C HIS A 128 -9.52 16.88 -12.13
N ILE A 129 -9.09 16.92 -10.86
CA ILE A 129 -9.94 17.47 -9.79
C ILE A 129 -9.60 18.97 -9.64
N PRO A 130 -10.51 19.90 -9.97
CA PRO A 130 -10.26 21.33 -9.82
C PRO A 130 -9.92 21.67 -8.36
N ILE A 131 -9.01 22.62 -8.16
CA ILE A 131 -8.49 23.04 -6.83
C ILE A 131 -9.63 23.37 -5.85
N SER A 132 -10.75 23.90 -6.35
CA SER A 132 -11.98 24.18 -5.60
C SER A 132 -12.61 22.93 -4.95
N GLN A 133 -12.56 21.77 -5.59
CA GLN A 133 -13.08 20.51 -5.04
C GLN A 133 -12.11 19.87 -4.05
N LYS A 134 -10.78 20.02 -4.24
CA LYS A 134 -9.79 19.63 -3.23
C LYS A 134 -9.96 20.42 -1.93
N LEU A 135 -10.16 21.74 -2.02
CA LEU A 135 -10.38 22.59 -0.84
C LEU A 135 -11.73 22.29 -0.14
N LYS A 136 -12.80 22.01 -0.90
CA LYS A 136 -14.11 21.56 -0.35
C LYS A 136 -14.03 20.18 0.31
N ALA A 137 -13.22 19.26 -0.21
CA ALA A 137 -13.01 17.94 0.40
C ALA A 137 -12.18 18.02 1.69
N ILE A 138 -11.22 18.97 1.77
CA ILE A 138 -10.45 19.27 2.99
C ILE A 138 -11.37 19.89 4.06
N SER A 139 -12.26 20.83 3.68
CA SER A 139 -13.18 21.48 4.62
C SER A 139 -14.30 20.55 5.13
N LYS A 140 -14.64 19.50 4.37
CA LYS A 140 -15.66 18.49 4.74
C LYS A 140 -15.08 17.25 5.44
N GLY A 141 -13.76 17.17 5.64
CA GLY A 141 -13.10 16.00 6.24
C GLY A 141 -13.10 14.75 5.36
N GLU A 142 -13.41 14.89 4.07
CA GLU A 142 -13.51 13.80 3.09
C GLU A 142 -12.25 13.69 2.24
N PHE A 143 -11.06 13.73 2.86
CA PHE A 143 -9.84 13.31 2.18
C PHE A 143 -9.64 11.80 2.39
N VAL A 144 -10.25 11.02 1.49
CA VAL A 144 -10.04 9.57 1.42
C VAL A 144 -8.70 9.28 0.73
N PHE A 145 -7.60 9.36 1.48
CA PHE A 145 -6.39 8.58 1.18
C PHE A 145 -6.66 7.13 1.55
N THR A 146 -7.56 6.43 0.84
CA THR A 146 -8.01 5.05 1.19
C THR A 146 -8.01 4.81 2.70
N VAL A 147 -8.69 5.67 3.44
CA VAL A 147 -9.06 5.37 4.83
C VAL A 147 -10.25 4.45 4.68
N SER A 148 -10.02 3.14 4.79
CA SER A 148 -11.09 2.22 5.13
C SER A 148 -11.72 2.79 6.41
N LYS A 149 -12.97 3.29 6.33
CA LYS A 149 -13.77 3.64 7.50
C LYS A 149 -13.95 2.36 8.33
N GLY A 150 -13.02 2.13 9.25
CA GLY A 150 -13.23 1.23 10.38
C GLY A 150 -13.77 2.09 11.51
N ILE A 151 -15.09 2.16 11.63
CA ILE A 151 -15.72 2.63 12.85
C ILE A 151 -15.37 1.59 13.93
N SER A 152 -14.57 1.98 14.91
CA SER A 152 -14.50 1.32 16.20
C SER A 152 -14.09 2.36 17.23
N SER A 153 -15.08 2.88 17.95
CA SER A 153 -14.88 3.64 19.18
C SER A 153 -14.28 2.75 20.28
N PRO A 154 -13.53 3.31 21.24
CA PRO A 154 -12.92 2.56 22.32
C PRO A 154 -13.89 2.44 23.50
N HIS A 155 -14.21 1.21 23.92
CA HIS A 155 -14.71 0.95 25.27
C HIS A 155 -13.79 -0.03 26.00
N HIS A 156 -13.23 0.51 27.09
CA HIS A 156 -12.76 -0.11 28.34
C HIS A 156 -12.80 -1.64 28.49
N GLY A 157 -11.71 -2.19 29.04
CA GLY A 157 -11.73 -3.54 29.61
C GLY A 157 -10.34 -4.12 29.90
N SER A 158 -9.66 -3.59 30.91
CA SER A 158 -8.59 -4.29 31.62
C SER A 158 -9.06 -5.68 32.07
N ARG A 159 -8.33 -6.75 31.74
CA ARG A 159 -8.21 -7.94 32.60
C ARG A 159 -6.95 -8.74 32.30
N ILE A 160 -6.08 -8.68 33.30
CA ILE A 160 -5.01 -9.61 33.67
C ILE A 160 -5.56 -11.05 33.65
N PHE A 161 -4.80 -11.99 33.09
CA PHE A 161 -4.68 -13.39 33.56
C PHE A 161 -3.52 -14.08 32.83
N ARG A 162 -2.36 -14.09 33.47
CA ARG A 162 -1.66 -15.32 33.88
C ARG A 162 -0.59 -14.96 34.90
#